data_AF-K1T7R8-F1
#
_entry.id   AF-K1T7R8-F1
#
_cell.length_a   1.000
_cell.length_b   1.000
_cell.length_c   1.000
_cell.angle_alpha   90.00
_cell.angle_beta   90.00
_cell.angle_gamma   90.00
#
_symmetry.space_group_name_H-M   'P 1'
#
loop_
_entity.id
_entity.type
_entity.pdbx_description
1 polymer ?
#
loop_
_entity_poly.entity_id
_entity_poly.type
_entity_poly.pdbx_seq_one_letter_code
_entity_poly.pdbx_strand_id
1 'polypeptide(L)'
;REMLLCANAALEENKQKINELNVFPVPDGDTGTNMSLTMNSAAIELGRKQTDTVGAVADCAASALLRGARGNSGVILSLLFRGIAKSLKGRETASAAEFAAAVSAGVDAAYKAVMKPAEGTILTVSRLGAQAAVAFAKDSTDFEGMLDALLAAAREALADTQNINPVLRRAGVVDAGGEG
;
A
#
# COMPACT_ATOMS: atom_id res chain seq x y z
N ARG A 1 8.47 -6.10 -10.67
CA ARG A 1 9.70 -5.92 -9.86
C ARG A 1 10.06 -4.45 -9.75
N GLU A 2 10.24 -3.75 -10.87
CA GLU A 2 10.62 -2.33 -10.90
C GLU A 2 9.67 -1.43 -10.10
N MET A 3 8.35 -1.63 -10.21
CA MET A 3 7.36 -0.91 -9.38
C MET A 3 7.71 -0.91 -7.88
N LEU A 4 8.19 -2.03 -7.33
CA LEU A 4 8.55 -2.14 -5.91
C LEU A 4 9.87 -1.45 -5.58
N LEU A 5 10.83 -1.46 -6.51
CA LEU A 5 12.10 -0.75 -6.34
C LEU A 5 11.89 0.76 -6.42
N CYS A 6 11.04 1.22 -7.35
CA CYS A 6 10.61 2.61 -7.43
C CYS A 6 9.81 3.03 -6.19
N ALA A 7 8.91 2.19 -5.69
CA ALA A 7 8.17 2.47 -4.45
C ALA A 7 9.13 2.60 -3.24
N ASN A 8 10.15 1.74 -3.14
CA ASN A 8 11.17 1.86 -2.10
C ASN A 8 11.93 3.19 -2.18
N ALA A 9 12.35 3.59 -3.37
CA ALA A 9 13.04 4.86 -3.58
C ALA A 9 12.15 6.06 -3.23
N ALA A 10 10.89 6.04 -3.68
CA ALA A 10 9.92 7.10 -3.40
C ALA A 10 9.61 7.23 -1.91
N LEU A 11 9.45 6.12 -1.19
CA LEU A 11 9.26 6.13 0.27
C LEU A 11 10.48 6.69 0.99
N GLU A 12 11.70 6.34 0.56
CA GLU A 12 12.91 6.86 1.18
C GLU A 12 13.08 8.36 0.93
N GLU A 13 12.77 8.84 -0.27
CA GLU A 13 12.80 10.26 -0.63
C GLU A 13 11.77 11.08 0.16
N ASN A 14 10.57 10.54 0.35
CA ASN A 14 9.46 11.23 1.04
C ASN A 14 9.39 10.93 2.54
N LYS A 15 10.34 10.14 3.09
CA LYS A 15 10.34 9.66 4.48
C LYS A 15 10.08 10.76 5.51
N GLN A 16 10.79 11.89 5.41
CA GLN A 16 10.65 12.98 6.38
C GLN A 16 9.30 13.70 6.26
N LYS A 17 8.84 13.95 5.03
CA LYS A 17 7.50 14.50 4.78
C LYS A 17 6.42 13.62 5.39
N ILE A 18 6.52 12.30 5.25
CA ILE A 18 5.57 11.36 5.84
C ILE A 18 5.66 11.35 7.37
N ASN A 19 6.87 11.43 7.94
CA ASN A 19 7.07 11.53 9.39
C ASN A 19 6.42 12.80 9.97
N GLU A 20 6.49 13.93 9.26
CA GLU A 20 5.88 15.21 9.67
C GLU A 20 4.34 15.14 9.73
N LEU A 21 3.71 14.24 8.96
CA LEU A 21 2.27 14.00 9.00
C LEU A 21 1.83 13.07 10.13
N ASN A 22 2.76 12.37 10.79
CA ASN A 22 2.44 11.31 11.75
C ASN A 22 1.95 11.89 13.08
N VAL A 23 0.66 12.16 13.14
CA VAL A 23 -0.06 12.63 14.33
C VAL A 23 -1.09 11.63 14.86
N PHE A 24 -1.29 10.51 14.16
CA PHE A 24 -2.30 9.50 14.47
C PHE A 24 -1.78 8.07 14.21
N PRO A 25 -2.07 7.09 15.09
CA PRO A 25 -2.74 7.25 16.39
C PRO A 25 -1.82 7.79 17.49
N VAL A 26 -0.51 7.73 17.27
CA VAL A 26 0.53 8.19 18.19
C VAL A 26 1.43 9.17 17.44
N PRO A 27 1.64 10.41 17.95
CA PRO A 27 2.44 11.42 17.26
C PRO A 27 3.95 11.24 17.53
N ASP A 28 4.51 10.10 17.11
CA ASP A 28 5.92 9.74 17.34
C ASP A 28 6.84 10.03 16.14
N GLY A 29 6.28 10.54 15.04
CA GLY A 29 7.07 11.02 13.90
C GLY A 29 7.83 9.91 13.16
N ASP A 30 7.37 8.65 13.23
CA ASP A 30 8.11 7.51 12.69
C ASP A 30 7.47 6.78 11.49
N THR A 31 6.27 7.18 11.04
CA THR A 31 5.50 6.44 10.02
C THR A 31 6.28 6.24 8.72
N GLY A 32 6.89 7.30 8.19
CA GLY A 32 7.73 7.23 6.99
C GLY A 32 8.97 6.37 7.20
N THR A 33 9.61 6.47 8.38
CA THR A 33 10.74 5.61 8.74
C THR A 33 10.35 4.14 8.79
N ASN A 34 9.21 3.83 9.41
CA ASN A 34 8.66 2.50 9.53
C ASN A 34 8.30 1.89 8.15
N MET A 35 7.66 2.67 7.28
CA MET A 35 7.30 2.22 5.93
C MET A 35 8.54 2.05 5.04
N SER A 36 9.49 2.99 5.06
CA SER A 36 10.75 2.87 4.31
C SER A 36 11.55 1.63 4.73
N LEU A 37 11.77 1.41 6.04
CA LEU A 37 12.49 0.22 6.52
C LEU A 37 11.79 -1.09 6.14
N THR A 38 10.45 -1.08 6.16
CA THR A 38 9.65 -2.23 5.75
C THR A 38 9.82 -2.49 4.25
N MET A 39 9.64 -1.48 3.40
CA MET A 39 9.77 -1.61 1.94
C MET A 39 11.20 -1.97 1.52
N ASN A 40 12.21 -1.43 2.21
CA ASN A 40 13.61 -1.74 1.94
C ASN A 40 13.92 -3.23 2.17
N SER A 41 13.24 -3.87 3.11
CA SER A 41 13.37 -5.32 3.31
C SER A 41 12.95 -6.11 2.05
N ALA A 42 11.91 -5.66 1.35
CA ALA A 42 11.50 -6.25 0.06
C ALA A 42 12.48 -5.92 -1.07
N ALA A 43 12.95 -4.68 -1.15
CA ALA A 43 13.92 -4.28 -2.17
C ALA A 43 15.23 -5.09 -2.08
N ILE A 44 15.75 -5.31 -0.86
CA ILE A 44 16.94 -6.13 -0.62
C ILE A 44 16.69 -7.58 -1.07
N GLU A 45 15.55 -8.17 -0.71
CA GLU A 45 15.26 -9.57 -1.05
C GLU A 45 15.06 -9.76 -2.57
N LEU A 46 14.38 -8.82 -3.24
CA LEU A 46 14.22 -8.79 -4.70
C LEU A 46 15.53 -8.52 -5.45
N GLY A 47 16.54 -7.95 -4.79
CA GLY A 47 17.89 -7.82 -5.30
C GLY A 47 18.69 -9.13 -5.26
N ARG A 48 18.36 -10.03 -4.33
CA ARG A 48 19.07 -11.30 -4.10
C ARG A 48 18.47 -12.48 -4.84
N LYS A 49 17.16 -12.44 -5.14
CA LYS A 49 16.44 -13.55 -5.76
C LYS A 49 16.09 -13.25 -7.22
N GLN A 50 16.33 -14.25 -8.06
CA GLN A 50 15.72 -14.28 -9.38
C GLN A 50 14.23 -14.60 -9.24
N THR A 51 13.39 -13.76 -9.84
CA THR A 51 11.93 -13.88 -9.79
C THR A 51 11.40 -13.55 -11.17
N ASP A 52 10.98 -14.58 -11.91
CA ASP A 52 10.66 -14.45 -13.34
C ASP A 52 9.15 -14.20 -13.59
N THR A 53 8.32 -14.32 -12.55
CA THR A 53 6.86 -14.19 -12.65
C THR A 53 6.31 -13.14 -11.70
N VAL A 54 5.17 -12.53 -12.05
CA VAL A 54 4.46 -11.58 -11.17
C VAL A 54 4.12 -12.22 -9.83
N GLY A 55 3.67 -13.47 -9.82
CA GLY A 55 3.39 -14.22 -8.59
C GLY A 55 4.63 -14.42 -7.71
N ALA A 56 5.77 -14.80 -8.31
CA ALA A 56 7.02 -14.97 -7.56
C ALA A 56 7.57 -13.66 -7.01
N VAL A 57 7.48 -12.56 -7.77
CA VAL A 57 7.84 -11.22 -7.30
C VAL A 57 6.98 -10.82 -6.12
N ALA A 58 5.65 -10.97 -6.22
CA ALA A 58 4.72 -10.60 -5.16
C ALA A 58 4.94 -11.43 -3.88
N ASP A 59 5.13 -12.74 -4.00
CA ASP A 59 5.39 -13.64 -2.88
C ASP A 59 6.72 -13.32 -2.17
N CYS A 60 7.78 -13.09 -2.95
CA CYS A 60 9.08 -12.67 -2.45
C CYS A 60 8.98 -11.36 -1.65
N ALA A 61 8.33 -10.35 -2.22
CA ALA A 61 8.14 -9.05 -1.60
C ALA A 61 7.28 -9.16 -0.33
N ALA A 62 6.10 -9.78 -0.40
CA ALA A 62 5.20 -9.92 0.74
C ALA A 62 5.86 -10.67 1.91
N SER A 63 6.61 -11.73 1.62
CA SER A 63 7.36 -12.48 2.62
C SER A 63 8.43 -11.63 3.30
N ALA A 64 9.14 -10.80 2.54
CA ALA A 64 10.16 -9.91 3.06
C ALA A 64 9.56 -8.75 3.87
N LEU A 65 8.48 -8.12 3.38
CA LEU A 65 7.73 -7.09 4.10
C LEU A 65 7.24 -7.61 5.45
N LEU A 66 6.66 -8.82 5.47
CA LEU A 66 6.13 -9.40 6.71
C LEU A 66 7.21 -9.65 7.77
N ARG A 67 8.40 -10.12 7.37
CA ARG A 67 9.53 -10.32 8.31
C ARG A 67 10.20 -9.01 8.71
N GLY A 68 10.20 -8.03 7.82
CA GLY A 68 10.87 -6.73 7.99
C GLY A 68 9.97 -5.62 8.54
N ALA A 69 8.69 -5.89 8.77
CA ALA A 69 7.70 -4.91 9.17
C ALA A 69 8.12 -4.16 10.44
N ARG A 70 8.02 -2.82 10.40
CA ARG A 70 8.30 -1.92 11.52
C ARG A 70 7.07 -1.09 11.85
N GLY A 71 6.78 -0.95 13.14
CA GLY A 71 5.64 -0.18 13.63
C GLY A 71 4.29 -0.63 13.05
N ASN A 72 3.25 0.14 13.32
CA ASN A 72 1.90 -0.18 12.85
C ASN A 72 1.76 -0.01 11.33
N SER A 73 2.35 1.07 10.78
CA SER A 73 2.28 1.38 9.34
C SER A 73 2.97 0.30 8.50
N GLY A 74 4.18 -0.14 8.89
CA GLY A 74 4.88 -1.23 8.22
C GLY A 74 4.16 -2.57 8.35
N VAL A 75 3.55 -2.85 9.51
CA VAL A 75 2.70 -4.05 9.66
C VAL A 75 1.53 -3.98 8.68
N ILE A 76 0.75 -2.90 8.63
CA ILE A 76 -0.41 -2.79 7.72
C ILE A 76 0.03 -2.90 6.25
N LEU A 77 1.12 -2.23 5.87
CA LEU A 77 1.70 -2.34 4.53
C LEU A 77 2.02 -3.81 4.18
N SER A 78 2.63 -4.55 5.10
CA SER A 78 2.91 -5.99 4.89
C SER A 78 1.64 -6.83 4.74
N LEU A 79 0.54 -6.46 5.40
CA LEU A 79 -0.74 -7.17 5.31
C LEU A 79 -1.39 -6.97 3.93
N LEU A 80 -1.35 -5.74 3.41
CA LEU A 80 -1.83 -5.42 2.06
C LEU A 80 -1.09 -6.27 1.02
N PHE A 81 0.25 -6.26 1.06
CA PHE A 81 1.06 -7.03 0.14
C PHE A 81 0.88 -8.54 0.29
N ARG A 82 0.64 -9.04 1.52
CA ARG A 82 0.33 -10.46 1.74
C ARG A 82 -0.95 -10.88 1.03
N GLY A 83 -2.00 -10.05 1.04
CA GLY A 83 -3.23 -10.34 0.30
C GLY A 83 -3.04 -10.28 -1.22
N ILE A 84 -2.29 -9.28 -1.71
CA ILE A 84 -1.91 -9.16 -3.13
C ILE A 84 -1.16 -10.41 -3.61
N ALA A 85 -0.11 -10.81 -2.88
CA ALA A 85 0.70 -11.97 -3.22
C ALA A 85 -0.11 -13.27 -3.24
N LYS A 86 -1.03 -13.44 -2.28
CA LYS A 86 -1.95 -14.59 -2.25
C LYS A 86 -2.82 -14.65 -3.51
N SER A 87 -3.33 -13.51 -3.98
CA SER A 87 -4.15 -13.44 -5.19
C SER A 87 -3.37 -13.68 -6.48
N LEU A 88 -2.10 -13.26 -6.51
CA LEU A 88 -1.21 -13.41 -7.67
C LEU A 88 -0.44 -14.74 -7.71
N LYS A 89 -0.67 -15.63 -6.74
CA LYS A 89 0.10 -16.88 -6.60
C LYS A 89 0.08 -17.71 -7.89
N GLY A 90 1.27 -18.07 -8.36
CA GLY A 90 1.46 -18.92 -9.54
C GLY A 90 1.23 -18.24 -10.88
N ARG A 91 0.91 -16.93 -10.90
CA ARG A 91 0.71 -16.18 -12.15
C ARG A 91 2.02 -15.73 -12.76
N GLU A 92 2.22 -16.01 -14.05
CA GLU A 92 3.33 -15.49 -14.84
C GLU A 92 3.20 -13.98 -15.05
N THR A 93 2.04 -13.55 -15.54
CA THR A 93 1.65 -12.15 -15.75
C THR A 93 0.30 -11.86 -15.11
N ALA A 94 -0.10 -10.60 -15.04
CA ALA A 94 -1.43 -10.19 -14.58
C ALA A 94 -1.99 -9.11 -15.50
N SER A 95 -3.21 -9.31 -15.98
CA SER A 95 -4.00 -8.28 -16.65
C SER A 95 -4.44 -7.17 -15.67
N ALA A 96 -4.98 -6.07 -16.19
CA ALA A 96 -5.52 -4.97 -15.38
C ALA A 96 -6.56 -5.48 -14.36
N ALA A 97 -7.49 -6.34 -14.79
CA ALA A 97 -8.51 -6.91 -13.93
C ALA A 97 -7.94 -7.83 -12.84
N GLU A 98 -6.94 -8.65 -13.17
CA GLU A 98 -6.31 -9.56 -12.19
C GLU A 98 -5.47 -8.81 -11.17
N PHE A 99 -4.78 -7.75 -11.59
CA PHE A 99 -4.03 -6.90 -10.68
C PHE A 99 -4.97 -6.08 -9.78
N ALA A 100 -6.01 -5.46 -10.33
CA ALA A 100 -7.02 -4.74 -9.56
C ALA A 100 -7.70 -5.66 -8.51
N ALA A 101 -8.05 -6.88 -8.90
CA ALA A 101 -8.57 -7.89 -7.98
C ALA A 101 -7.56 -8.26 -6.88
N ALA A 102 -6.26 -8.34 -7.21
CA ALA A 102 -5.22 -8.59 -6.22
C ALA A 102 -5.05 -7.45 -5.22
N VAL A 103 -5.10 -6.19 -5.67
CA VAL A 103 -5.08 -5.02 -4.77
C VAL A 103 -6.29 -5.05 -3.85
N SER A 104 -7.50 -5.33 -4.37
CA SER A 104 -8.70 -5.50 -3.56
C SER A 104 -8.56 -6.62 -2.52
N ALA A 105 -7.98 -7.76 -2.90
CA ALA A 105 -7.70 -8.87 -1.99
C ALA A 105 -6.67 -8.48 -0.90
N GLY A 106 -5.70 -7.63 -1.23
CA GLY A 106 -4.79 -6.97 -0.30
C GLY A 106 -5.52 -6.19 0.78
N VAL A 107 -6.41 -5.30 0.36
CA VAL A 107 -7.26 -4.49 1.24
C VAL A 107 -8.08 -5.38 2.17
N ASP A 108 -8.80 -6.36 1.62
CA ASP A 108 -9.62 -7.28 2.42
C ASP A 108 -8.80 -8.03 3.47
N ALA A 109 -7.58 -8.45 3.11
CA ALA A 109 -6.67 -9.15 4.03
C ALA A 109 -6.20 -8.22 5.16
N ALA A 110 -5.90 -6.96 4.87
CA ALA A 110 -5.51 -5.98 5.88
C ALA A 110 -6.66 -5.66 6.84
N TYR A 111 -7.86 -5.36 6.32
CA TYR A 111 -9.04 -5.10 7.15
C TYR A 111 -9.37 -6.27 8.09
N LYS A 112 -9.24 -7.52 7.62
CA LYS A 112 -9.48 -8.73 8.44
C LYS A 112 -8.41 -8.98 9.50
N ALA A 113 -7.17 -8.57 9.24
CA ALA A 113 -6.04 -8.85 10.13
C ALA A 113 -5.79 -7.76 11.17
N VAL A 114 -6.22 -6.52 10.92
CA VAL A 114 -6.14 -5.42 11.89
C VAL A 114 -7.26 -5.59 12.93
N MET A 115 -6.90 -5.62 14.23
CA MET A 115 -7.88 -5.86 15.30
C MET A 115 -9.01 -4.82 15.37
N LYS A 116 -8.69 -3.56 15.07
CA LYS A 116 -9.64 -2.43 15.06
C LYS A 116 -9.32 -1.54 13.86
N PRO A 117 -9.78 -1.90 12.65
CA PRO A 117 -9.54 -1.09 11.46
C PRO A 117 -10.23 0.27 11.63
N ALA A 118 -9.54 1.34 11.25
CA ALA A 118 -10.04 2.72 11.38
C ALA A 118 -10.18 3.35 9.99
N GLU A 119 -11.33 3.97 9.74
CA GLU A 119 -11.52 4.79 8.55
C GLU A 119 -10.81 6.15 8.72
N GLY A 120 -10.48 6.80 7.60
CA GLY A 120 -9.63 7.98 7.56
C GLY A 120 -8.15 7.62 7.78
N THR A 121 -7.72 6.44 7.32
CA THR A 121 -6.33 5.96 7.39
C THR A 121 -5.89 5.34 6.06
N ILE A 122 -4.65 4.83 5.98
CA ILE A 122 -4.15 3.96 4.90
C ILE A 122 -5.16 2.92 4.41
N LEU A 123 -5.98 2.37 5.31
CA LEU A 123 -7.01 1.38 4.96
C LEU A 123 -8.10 1.97 4.05
N THR A 124 -8.57 3.18 4.36
CA THR A 124 -9.55 3.91 3.55
C THR A 124 -8.98 4.26 2.18
N VAL A 125 -7.77 4.81 2.17
CA VAL A 125 -7.06 5.21 0.93
C VAL A 125 -6.87 4.00 0.01
N SER A 126 -6.35 2.90 0.56
CA SER A 126 -6.14 1.65 -0.18
C SER A 126 -7.45 1.07 -0.70
N ARG A 127 -8.52 1.10 0.12
CA ARG A 127 -9.84 0.55 -0.25
C ARG A 127 -10.48 1.33 -1.39
N LEU A 128 -10.49 2.65 -1.33
CA LEU A 128 -11.10 3.49 -2.37
C LEU A 128 -10.29 3.43 -3.67
N GLY A 129 -8.96 3.43 -3.60
CA GLY A 129 -8.10 3.17 -4.77
C GLY A 129 -8.38 1.80 -5.41
N ALA A 130 -8.45 0.73 -4.61
CA ALA A 130 -8.75 -0.61 -5.12
C ALA A 130 -10.13 -0.71 -5.78
N GLN A 131 -11.15 -0.06 -5.21
CA GLN A 131 -12.49 -0.02 -5.78
C GLN A 131 -12.51 0.69 -7.14
N ALA A 132 -11.80 1.80 -7.29
CA ALA A 132 -11.67 2.51 -8.57
C ALA A 132 -10.94 1.66 -9.62
N ALA A 133 -9.85 1.00 -9.24
CA ALA A 133 -9.12 0.06 -10.11
C ALA A 133 -10.02 -1.06 -10.63
N VAL A 134 -10.80 -1.69 -9.73
CA VAL A 134 -11.74 -2.76 -10.08
C VAL A 134 -12.87 -2.24 -10.97
N ALA A 135 -13.38 -1.03 -10.72
CA ALA A 135 -14.41 -0.42 -11.55
C ALA A 135 -13.89 -0.16 -12.97
N PHE A 136 -12.71 0.46 -13.10
CA PHE A 136 -12.08 0.73 -14.40
C PHE A 136 -11.85 -0.56 -15.19
N ALA A 137 -11.33 -1.60 -14.53
CA ALA A 137 -10.99 -2.86 -15.18
C ALA A 137 -12.20 -3.70 -15.65
N LYS A 138 -13.44 -3.29 -15.32
CA LYS A 138 -14.65 -3.91 -15.89
C LYS A 138 -14.85 -3.55 -17.35
N ASP A 139 -14.46 -2.32 -17.71
CA ASP A 139 -14.78 -1.71 -19.00
C ASP A 139 -13.54 -1.48 -19.87
N SER A 140 -12.33 -1.66 -19.32
CA SER A 140 -11.05 -1.46 -20.02
C SER A 140 -10.00 -2.49 -19.61
N THR A 141 -9.13 -2.85 -20.57
CA THR A 141 -7.94 -3.70 -20.33
C THR A 141 -6.65 -2.90 -20.18
N ASP A 142 -6.72 -1.57 -20.27
CA ASP A 142 -5.57 -0.69 -20.11
C ASP A 142 -5.00 -0.77 -18.69
N PHE A 143 -3.78 -1.27 -18.58
CA PHE A 143 -3.13 -1.46 -17.28
C PHE A 143 -2.69 -0.13 -16.66
N GLU A 144 -2.17 0.79 -17.46
CA GLU A 144 -1.71 2.09 -16.98
C GLU A 144 -2.92 2.96 -16.61
N GLY A 145 -3.96 2.98 -17.44
CA GLY A 145 -5.22 3.66 -17.11
C GLY A 145 -5.88 3.13 -15.83
N MET A 146 -5.75 1.82 -15.54
CA MET A 146 -6.22 1.25 -14.27
C MET A 146 -5.40 1.76 -13.08
N LEU A 147 -4.08 1.91 -13.21
CA LEU A 147 -3.24 2.50 -12.18
C LEU A 147 -3.55 3.99 -11.97
N ASP A 148 -3.81 4.73 -13.05
CA ASP A 148 -4.21 6.14 -12.97
C ASP A 148 -5.54 6.31 -12.23
N ALA A 149 -6.54 5.48 -12.54
CA ALA A 149 -7.82 5.47 -11.85
C ALA A 149 -7.66 5.14 -10.35
N LEU A 150 -6.82 4.17 -10.01
CA LEU A 150 -6.47 3.84 -8.64
C LEU A 150 -5.86 5.04 -7.92
N LEU A 151 -4.84 5.66 -8.52
CA LEU A 151 -4.09 6.76 -7.92
C LEU A 151 -4.95 8.02 -7.76
N ALA A 152 -5.82 8.33 -8.72
CA ALA A 152 -6.75 9.44 -8.62
C ALA A 152 -7.67 9.28 -7.42
N ALA A 153 -8.32 8.12 -7.30
CA ALA A 153 -9.22 7.83 -6.17
C ALA A 153 -8.49 7.76 -4.83
N ALA A 154 -7.26 7.22 -4.80
CA ALA A 154 -6.44 7.20 -3.59
C ALA A 154 -6.07 8.63 -3.12
N ARG A 155 -5.74 9.53 -4.04
CA ARG A 155 -5.44 10.94 -3.71
C ARG A 155 -6.65 11.69 -3.18
N GLU A 156 -7.82 11.48 -3.78
CA GLU A 156 -9.08 12.03 -3.28
C GLU A 156 -9.40 11.50 -1.87
N ALA A 157 -9.28 10.18 -1.68
CA ALA A 157 -9.49 9.54 -0.39
C ALA A 157 -8.51 10.04 0.68
N LEU A 158 -7.24 10.27 0.30
CA LEU A 158 -6.20 10.79 1.18
C LEU A 158 -6.51 12.22 1.63
N ALA A 159 -6.93 13.09 0.71
CA ALA A 159 -7.37 14.43 1.05
C ALA A 159 -8.58 14.41 2.00
N ASP A 160 -9.49 13.46 1.82
CA ASP A 160 -10.70 13.33 2.64
C ASP A 160 -10.46 12.68 4.01
N THR A 161 -9.28 12.12 4.30
CA THR A 161 -9.01 11.53 5.63
C THR A 161 -9.16 12.54 6.76
N GLN A 162 -8.92 13.82 6.48
CA GLN A 162 -9.15 14.93 7.42
C GLN A 162 -10.63 15.09 7.78
N ASN A 163 -11.53 14.78 6.86
CA ASN A 163 -12.96 14.83 7.10
C ASN A 163 -13.47 13.57 7.83
N ILE A 164 -12.76 12.46 7.71
CA ILE A 164 -13.17 11.19 8.32
C ILE A 164 -12.59 11.02 9.73
N ASN A 165 -11.32 11.38 9.94
CA ASN A 165 -10.62 11.21 11.21
C ASN A 165 -10.52 12.54 11.98
N PRO A 166 -11.19 12.69 13.14
CA PRO A 166 -11.17 13.93 13.92
C PRO A 166 -9.79 14.36 14.43
N VAL A 167 -8.85 13.42 14.60
CA VAL A 167 -7.47 13.74 15.03
C VAL A 167 -6.74 14.46 13.90
N LEU A 168 -6.83 13.89 12.69
CA LEU A 168 -6.27 14.48 11.46
C LEU A 168 -6.87 15.86 11.19
N ARG A 169 -8.21 15.99 11.33
CA ARG A 169 -8.91 17.28 11.19
C ARG A 169 -8.35 18.37 12.10
N ARG A 170 -8.16 18.06 13.39
CA ARG A 170 -7.67 19.02 14.39
C ARG A 170 -6.23 19.43 14.12
N ALA A 171 -5.43 18.50 13.60
CA ALA A 171 -4.04 18.75 13.24
C ALA A 171 -3.89 19.42 11.87
N GLY A 172 -4.93 19.43 11.04
CA GLY A 172 -4.89 20.03 9.70
C GLY A 172 -4.01 19.26 8.70
N VAL A 173 -3.78 17.97 8.95
CA VAL A 173 -2.93 17.09 8.13
C VAL A 173 -3.71 15.89 7.62
N VAL A 174 -3.27 15.30 6.51
CA VAL A 174 -3.78 14.00 6.01
C VAL A 174 -3.17 12.83 6.80
N ASP A 175 -3.58 11.60 6.47
CA ASP A 175 -3.06 10.41 7.15
C ASP A 175 -1.64 10.10 6.66
N ALA A 176 -0.68 9.98 7.58
CA ALA A 176 0.70 9.66 7.21
C ALA A 176 0.83 8.28 6.54
N GLY A 177 0.06 7.29 7.03
CA GLY A 177 0.07 5.96 6.43
C GLY A 177 -0.57 5.94 5.04
N GLY A 178 -1.58 6.77 4.80
CA GLY A 178 -2.22 6.90 3.49
C GLY A 178 -1.40 7.71 2.47
N GLU A 179 -0.56 8.63 2.92
CA GLU A 179 0.40 9.35 2.06
C GLU A 179 1.55 8.44 1.61
N GLY A 180 2.00 7.53 2.48
CA GLY A 180 3.05 6.55 2.19
C GLY A 180 2.60 5.40 1.30
#